data_AF-A0A8J7NRD0-F1
#
_entry.id   AF-A0A8J7NRD0-F1
#
_cell.length_a   1.000
_cell.length_b   1.000
_cell.length_c   1.000
_cell.angle_alpha   90.00
_cell.angle_beta   90.00
_cell.angle_gamma   90.00
#
_symmetry.space_group_name_H-M   'P 1'
#
loop_
_entity.id
_entity.type
_entity.pdbx_description
1 polymer ?
#
loop_
_entity_poly.entity_id
_entity_poly.type
_entity_poly.pdbx_seq_one_letter_code
_entity_poly.pdbx_strand_id
1 'polypeptide(L)'
;SSWEIPDLRDGKIQAISDSDGVNYPWYGNKKEIYIFTGLTTKDTEFNVSMDDNFNPSVSWGVPVSNSNQSQLTNIRRDQSFITWLVAINQASREHFILKTIKWRMQLQIEIDPGKPLGQRAKLLEPTAQEQPQILARNEPIPPNAMVKPNANDAQVLMWRPETGKPVVVIPPKL
;
A
#
# COMPACT_ATOMS: atom_id res chain seq x y z
N SER A 1 7.75 11.26 12.90
CA SER A 1 8.06 9.87 12.52
C SER A 1 7.53 9.58 11.13
N SER A 2 7.95 8.48 10.52
CA SER A 2 7.45 8.02 9.23
C SER A 2 7.38 6.49 9.19
N TRP A 3 6.26 5.94 8.72
CA TRP A 3 6.23 4.57 8.22
C TRP A 3 6.86 4.56 6.82
N GLU A 4 7.87 3.73 6.62
CA GLU A 4 8.60 3.67 5.36
C GLU A 4 9.00 2.25 5.00
N ILE A 5 9.29 2.02 3.72
CA ILE A 5 9.88 0.78 3.22
C ILE A 5 11.27 1.17 2.70
N PRO A 6 12.35 0.97 3.49
CA PRO A 6 13.66 1.54 3.19
C PRO A 6 14.19 1.16 1.80
N ASP A 7 14.04 -0.10 1.40
CA ASP A 7 14.52 -0.56 0.09
C ASP A 7 13.75 0.05 -1.08
N LEU A 8 12.47 0.37 -0.90
CA LEU A 8 11.68 1.09 -1.90
C LEU A 8 12.09 2.56 -1.96
N ARG A 9 12.27 3.21 -0.80
CA ARG A 9 12.74 4.60 -0.70
C ARG A 9 14.13 4.78 -1.33
N ASP A 10 15.04 3.84 -1.07
CA ASP A 10 16.43 3.89 -1.54
C ASP A 10 16.56 3.40 -3.00
N GLY A 11 15.44 3.03 -3.66
CA GLY A 11 15.41 2.60 -5.05
C GLY A 11 16.04 1.23 -5.31
N LYS A 12 16.26 0.42 -4.27
CA LYS A 12 16.80 -0.95 -4.40
C LYS A 12 15.78 -1.91 -4.97
N ILE A 13 14.49 -1.67 -4.69
CA ILE A 13 13.36 -2.39 -5.28
C ILE A 13 12.43 -1.42 -5.98
N GLN A 14 11.76 -1.88 -7.03
CA GLN A 14 10.85 -1.06 -7.83
C GLN A 14 9.41 -1.01 -7.26
N ALA A 15 9.03 -2.04 -6.51
CA ALA A 15 7.70 -2.24 -5.98
C ALA A 15 7.77 -3.25 -4.82
N ILE A 16 6.68 -3.41 -4.09
CA ILE A 16 6.55 -4.45 -3.08
C ILE A 16 5.11 -4.94 -3.08
N SER A 17 4.93 -6.25 -2.90
CA SER A 17 3.57 -6.83 -2.87
C SER A 17 2.83 -6.33 -1.65
N ASP A 18 1.60 -5.83 -1.85
CA ASP A 18 0.69 -5.48 -0.76
C ASP A 18 -0.24 -6.64 -0.37
N SER A 19 0.08 -7.87 -0.78
CA SER A 19 -0.71 -9.05 -0.46
C SER A 19 -0.87 -9.24 1.06
N ASP A 20 -2.09 -9.61 1.47
CA ASP A 20 -2.45 -10.01 2.84
C ASP A 20 -1.74 -11.29 3.33
N GLY A 21 -1.01 -11.96 2.44
CA GLY A 21 -0.20 -13.15 2.73
C GLY A 21 -0.94 -14.47 2.56
N VAL A 22 -2.26 -14.47 2.34
CA VAL A 22 -3.04 -15.72 2.23
C VAL A 22 -2.77 -16.43 0.91
N ASN A 23 -2.79 -15.70 -0.21
CA ASN A 23 -2.52 -16.20 -1.55
C ASN A 23 -1.26 -15.59 -2.16
N TYR A 24 -0.26 -15.32 -1.32
CA TYR A 24 0.95 -14.61 -1.69
C TYR A 24 1.56 -15.13 -3.02
N PRO A 25 1.94 -14.24 -3.97
CA PRO A 25 2.00 -12.78 -3.89
C PRO A 25 0.70 -12.06 -4.29
N TRP A 26 -0.40 -12.79 -4.46
CA TRP A 26 -1.67 -12.26 -4.96
C TRP A 26 -2.49 -11.63 -3.84
N TYR A 27 -3.21 -10.57 -4.17
CA TYR A 27 -4.03 -9.82 -3.23
C TYR A 27 -5.41 -10.48 -3.08
N GLY A 28 -5.82 -10.70 -1.84
CA GLY A 28 -7.15 -11.20 -1.50
C GLY A 28 -7.37 -12.70 -1.72
N ASN A 29 -8.55 -13.15 -1.33
CA ASN A 29 -8.95 -14.55 -1.36
C ASN A 29 -10.46 -14.74 -1.59
N LYS A 30 -11.21 -13.66 -1.83
CA LYS A 30 -12.68 -13.72 -1.89
C LYS A 30 -13.16 -13.35 -3.28
N LYS A 31 -13.25 -12.06 -3.58
CA LYS A 31 -13.78 -11.53 -4.84
C LYS A 31 -12.67 -11.22 -5.85
N GLU A 32 -11.43 -11.27 -5.38
CA GLU A 32 -10.22 -10.91 -6.12
C GLU A 32 -9.70 -12.07 -6.98
N ILE A 33 -10.14 -13.30 -6.70
CA ILE A 33 -9.71 -14.51 -7.38
C ILE A 33 -10.93 -15.25 -7.89
N TYR A 34 -10.89 -15.66 -9.16
CA TYR A 34 -11.85 -16.57 -9.75
C TYR A 34 -11.12 -17.77 -10.35
N ILE A 35 -11.62 -18.98 -10.07
CA ILE A 35 -11.10 -20.23 -10.63
C ILE A 35 -12.14 -20.77 -11.59
N PHE A 36 -11.75 -20.95 -12.85
CA PHE A 36 -12.57 -21.60 -13.87
C PHE A 36 -11.86 -22.83 -14.41
N THR A 37 -12.64 -23.79 -14.88
CA THR A 37 -12.16 -25.02 -15.52
C THR A 37 -12.77 -25.14 -16.91
N GLY A 38 -11.95 -25.53 -17.90
CA GLY A 38 -12.42 -25.84 -19.26
C GLY A 38 -12.81 -27.32 -19.39
N LEU A 39 -13.40 -27.78 -20.52
CA LEU A 39 -13.80 -27.10 -21.75
C LEU A 39 -15.18 -26.43 -21.60
N THR A 40 -15.33 -25.19 -22.08
CA THR A 40 -16.64 -24.55 -22.16
C THR A 40 -17.13 -24.58 -23.61
N THR A 41 -18.43 -24.78 -23.81
CA THR A 41 -19.08 -24.75 -25.13
C THR A 41 -19.78 -23.41 -25.40
N LYS A 42 -19.69 -22.47 -24.46
CA LYS A 42 -20.34 -21.16 -24.48
C LYS A 42 -19.44 -20.11 -23.84
N ASP A 43 -19.56 -18.88 -24.31
CA ASP A 43 -18.96 -17.72 -23.68
C ASP A 43 -19.48 -17.58 -22.26
N THR A 44 -18.57 -17.32 -21.32
CA THR A 44 -18.90 -17.12 -19.90
C THR A 44 -18.26 -15.83 -19.42
N GLU A 45 -19.04 -15.02 -18.72
CA GLU A 45 -18.58 -13.78 -18.11
C GLU A 45 -18.34 -13.98 -16.61
N PHE A 46 -17.25 -13.41 -16.11
CA PHE A 46 -16.89 -13.45 -14.69
C PHE A 46 -16.55 -12.06 -14.20
N ASN A 47 -16.94 -11.77 -12.97
CA ASN A 47 -16.65 -10.50 -12.31
C ASN A 47 -15.62 -10.73 -11.22
N VAL A 48 -14.47 -10.09 -11.36
CA VAL A 48 -13.42 -10.01 -10.33
C VAL A 48 -13.39 -8.58 -9.84
N SER A 49 -13.42 -8.41 -8.52
CA SER A 49 -13.37 -7.09 -7.89
C SER A 49 -12.37 -7.07 -6.75
N MET A 50 -11.60 -6.00 -6.67
CA MET A 50 -10.71 -5.71 -5.56
C MET A 50 -11.24 -4.49 -4.81
N ASP A 51 -11.22 -4.58 -3.48
CA ASP A 51 -11.45 -3.46 -2.58
C ASP A 51 -10.25 -3.36 -1.63
N ASP A 52 -9.73 -2.16 -1.47
CA ASP A 52 -8.67 -1.85 -0.51
C ASP A 52 -9.19 -0.74 0.41
N ASN A 53 -9.39 -1.11 1.67
CA ASN A 53 -9.97 -0.24 2.68
C ASN A 53 -8.86 0.44 3.47
N PHE A 54 -8.68 1.71 3.18
CA PHE A 54 -7.63 2.51 3.81
C PHE A 54 -8.03 2.95 5.24
N ASN A 55 -7.44 2.32 6.27
CA ASN A 55 -7.69 2.65 7.67
C ASN A 55 -6.41 2.81 8.51
N PRO A 56 -5.63 3.89 8.32
CA PRO A 56 -4.41 4.11 9.09
C PRO A 56 -4.74 4.61 10.51
N SER A 57 -3.96 4.15 11.49
CA SER A 57 -3.91 4.75 12.82
C SER A 57 -2.58 5.47 13.02
N VAL A 58 -2.63 6.69 13.58
CA VAL A 58 -1.44 7.51 13.83
C VAL A 58 -1.31 7.86 15.31
N SER A 59 -0.06 7.93 15.80
CA SER A 59 0.22 8.37 17.18
C SER A 59 0.24 9.89 17.27
N TRP A 60 -0.35 10.42 18.35
CA TRP A 60 -0.33 11.85 18.69
C TRP A 60 0.99 12.31 19.30
N GLY A 61 1.74 11.40 19.91
CA GLY A 61 2.99 11.68 20.62
C GLY A 61 4.23 11.23 19.85
N VAL A 62 5.39 11.70 20.30
CA VAL A 62 6.68 11.24 19.77
C VAL A 62 6.89 9.78 20.18
N PRO A 63 7.08 8.84 19.23
CA PRO A 63 7.09 7.41 19.55
C PRO A 63 8.20 6.94 20.50
N VAL A 64 9.26 7.74 20.64
CA VAL A 64 10.42 7.45 21.52
C VAL A 64 10.42 8.27 22.81
N SER A 65 9.37 9.04 23.06
CA SER A 65 9.25 9.91 24.23
C SER A 65 8.28 9.32 25.25
N ASN A 66 8.59 9.48 26.54
CA ASN A 66 7.68 9.15 27.65
C ASN A 66 6.70 10.30 27.97
N SER A 67 6.65 11.33 27.12
CA SER A 67 5.73 12.47 27.30
C SER A 67 4.31 12.10 26.87
N ASN A 68 3.33 12.48 27.70
CA ASN A 68 1.90 12.38 27.38
C ASN A 68 1.38 13.59 26.58
N GLN A 69 2.26 14.46 26.08
CA GLN A 69 1.87 15.62 25.28
C GLN A 69 1.60 15.24 23.83
N SER A 70 0.48 15.73 23.29
CA SER A 70 0.18 15.68 21.86
C SER A 70 1.09 16.64 21.09
N GLN A 71 1.89 16.10 20.18
CA GLN A 71 2.87 16.84 19.39
C GLN A 71 2.69 16.62 17.88
N LEU A 72 1.69 15.84 17.47
CA LEU A 72 1.34 15.66 16.07
C LEU A 72 0.75 16.94 15.49
N THR A 73 1.43 17.50 14.49
CA THR A 73 1.02 18.72 13.79
C THR A 73 0.70 18.50 12.31
N ASN A 74 1.20 17.40 11.73
CA ASN A 74 1.03 17.12 10.31
C ASN A 74 1.08 15.62 10.01
N ILE A 75 0.22 15.17 9.09
CA ILE A 75 0.30 13.84 8.47
C ILE A 75 0.50 14.05 6.98
N ARG A 76 1.49 13.36 6.41
CA ARG A 76 1.67 13.26 4.96
C ARG A 76 1.66 11.80 4.54
N ARG A 77 0.96 11.52 3.45
CA ARG A 77 1.04 10.26 2.73
C ARG A 77 1.22 10.56 1.25
N ASP A 78 2.12 9.82 0.63
CA ASP A 78 2.35 9.87 -0.79
C ASP A 78 2.70 8.45 -1.23
N GLN A 79 1.80 7.83 -1.99
CA GLN A 79 1.93 6.43 -2.38
C GLN A 79 1.44 6.22 -3.79
N SER A 80 2.18 5.42 -4.53
CA SER A 80 1.82 4.97 -5.88
C SER A 80 1.48 3.50 -5.84
N PHE A 81 0.42 3.15 -6.55
CA PHE A 81 -0.11 1.79 -6.63
C PHE A 81 -0.09 1.32 -8.08
N ILE A 82 0.20 0.03 -8.24
CA ILE A 82 0.09 -0.67 -9.51
C ILE A 82 -0.65 -1.98 -9.23
N THR A 83 -1.75 -2.19 -9.93
CA THR A 83 -2.53 -3.44 -9.86
C THR A 83 -2.47 -4.15 -11.19
N TRP A 84 -2.19 -5.46 -11.14
CA TRP A 84 -2.20 -6.33 -12.30
C TRP A 84 -3.35 -7.33 -12.18
N LEU A 85 -4.21 -7.37 -13.19
CA LEU A 85 -5.11 -8.50 -13.40
C LEU A 85 -4.35 -9.59 -14.15
N VAL A 86 -4.23 -10.76 -13.54
CA VAL A 86 -3.41 -11.86 -14.06
C VAL A 86 -4.23 -13.12 -14.24
N ALA A 87 -4.15 -13.74 -15.41
CA ALA A 87 -4.57 -15.12 -15.62
C ALA A 87 -3.39 -16.05 -15.34
N ILE A 88 -3.66 -17.12 -14.59
CA ILE A 88 -2.64 -18.09 -14.17
C ILE A 88 -3.04 -19.46 -14.72
N ASN A 89 -2.16 -20.07 -15.50
CA ASN A 89 -2.30 -21.47 -15.83
C ASN A 89 -1.90 -22.30 -14.60
N GLN A 90 -2.84 -23.02 -13.99
CA GLN A 90 -2.56 -23.77 -12.77
C GLN A 90 -1.61 -24.95 -12.98
N ALA A 91 -1.58 -25.55 -14.18
CA ALA A 91 -0.73 -26.68 -14.50
C ALA A 91 0.71 -26.25 -14.84
N SER A 92 0.87 -25.25 -15.72
CA SER A 92 2.20 -24.77 -16.13
C SER A 92 2.78 -23.69 -15.19
N ARG A 93 1.94 -23.09 -14.34
CA ARG A 93 2.27 -21.92 -13.50
C ARG A 93 2.65 -20.66 -14.27
N GLU A 94 2.33 -20.61 -15.56
CA GLU A 94 2.55 -19.41 -16.38
C GLU A 94 1.56 -18.30 -16.01
N HIS A 95 2.07 -17.06 -15.99
CA HIS A 95 1.32 -15.86 -15.67
C HIS A 95 1.11 -15.01 -16.92
N PHE A 96 -0.14 -14.62 -17.17
CA PHE A 96 -0.54 -13.77 -18.29
C PHE A 96 -1.16 -12.49 -17.75
N ILE A 97 -0.50 -11.36 -17.99
CA ILE A 97 -1.01 -10.05 -17.57
C ILE A 97 -2.13 -9.62 -18.54
N LEU A 98 -3.35 -9.54 -18.02
CA LEU A 98 -4.53 -9.14 -18.78
C LEU A 98 -4.66 -7.61 -18.80
N LYS A 99 -4.49 -6.96 -17.65
CA LYS A 99 -4.58 -5.50 -17.49
C LYS A 99 -3.62 -4.98 -16.43
N THR A 100 -3.09 -3.78 -16.64
CA THR A 100 -2.36 -2.99 -15.64
C THR A 100 -3.14 -1.72 -15.33
N ILE A 101 -3.29 -1.41 -14.03
CA ILE A 101 -3.96 -0.22 -13.51
C ILE A 101 -2.98 0.53 -12.61
N LYS A 102 -2.93 1.87 -12.72
CA LYS A 102 -2.06 2.72 -11.91
C LYS A 102 -2.81 3.90 -11.30
N TRP A 103 -2.42 4.29 -10.09
CA TRP A 103 -2.81 5.55 -9.47
C TRP A 103 -1.83 5.98 -8.40
N ARG A 104 -1.95 7.24 -7.98
CA ARG A 104 -1.22 7.80 -6.86
C ARG A 104 -2.19 8.44 -5.88
N MET A 105 -1.98 8.15 -4.61
CA MET A 105 -2.69 8.79 -3.51
C MET A 105 -1.75 9.77 -2.81
N GLN A 106 -2.20 11.00 -2.63
CA GLN A 106 -1.48 12.03 -1.89
C GLN A 106 -2.41 12.65 -0.86
N LEU A 107 -1.99 12.65 0.40
CA LEU A 107 -2.79 13.15 1.52
C LEU A 107 -1.92 14.04 2.39
N GLN A 108 -2.38 15.25 2.65
CA GLN A 108 -1.79 16.14 3.64
C GLN A 108 -2.85 16.61 4.62
N ILE A 109 -2.66 16.32 5.90
CA ILE A 109 -3.57 16.74 6.97
C ILE A 109 -2.79 17.60 7.94
N GLU A 110 -3.26 18.82 8.14
CA GLU A 110 -2.82 19.69 9.23
C GLU A 110 -3.56 19.31 10.50
N ILE A 111 -2.84 19.29 11.63
CA ILE A 111 -3.36 18.93 12.93
C ILE A 111 -3.01 20.02 13.93
N ASP A 112 -4.05 20.53 14.59
CA ASP A 112 -3.93 21.45 15.72
C ASP A 112 -4.33 20.71 17.01
N PRO A 113 -3.36 20.29 17.85
CA PRO A 113 -3.65 19.58 19.08
C PRO A 113 -4.36 20.45 20.13
N GLY A 114 -4.33 21.78 20.00
CA GLY A 114 -4.98 22.72 20.92
C GLY A 114 -6.49 22.83 20.71
N LYS A 115 -7.02 22.38 19.56
CA LYS A 115 -8.46 22.44 19.26
C LYS A 115 -9.28 21.33 19.93
N PRO A 116 -10.60 21.53 20.13
CA PRO A 116 -11.50 20.48 20.59
C PRO A 116 -11.53 19.26 19.66
N LEU A 117 -11.92 18.11 20.20
CA LEU A 117 -12.16 16.90 19.41
C LEU A 117 -13.17 17.17 18.29
N GLY A 118 -12.94 16.60 17.11
CA GLY A 118 -13.72 16.85 15.91
C GLY A 118 -13.32 18.11 15.13
N GLN A 119 -12.45 18.98 15.66
CA GLN A 119 -12.01 20.22 15.00
C GLN A 119 -10.48 20.32 14.83
N ARG A 120 -9.74 19.25 15.18
CA ARG A 120 -8.27 19.25 15.18
C ARG A 120 -7.65 19.10 13.80
N ALA A 121 -8.33 18.41 12.89
CA ALA A 121 -7.76 18.02 11.61
C ALA A 121 -8.35 18.86 10.47
N LYS A 122 -7.50 19.27 9.53
CA LYS A 122 -7.89 19.93 8.29
C LYS A 122 -7.18 19.26 7.12
N LEU A 123 -7.96 18.78 6.16
CA LEU A 123 -7.43 18.30 4.88
C LEU A 123 -6.85 19.50 4.11
N LEU A 124 -5.60 19.37 3.69
CA LEU A 124 -4.93 20.27 2.76
C LEU A 124 -4.92 19.65 1.36
N GLU A 125 -4.30 20.32 0.39
CA GLU A 125 -4.21 19.80 -0.97
C GLU A 125 -3.38 18.50 -1.07
N PRO A 126 -3.67 17.61 -2.03
CA PRO A 126 -4.76 17.73 -3.00
C PRO A 126 -6.12 17.32 -2.40
N THR A 127 -7.13 18.15 -2.63
CA THR A 127 -8.52 17.87 -2.19
C THR A 127 -9.19 16.79 -3.04
N ALA A 128 -8.76 16.60 -4.28
CA ALA A 128 -9.19 15.52 -5.16
C ALA A 128 -8.03 14.55 -5.43
N GLN A 129 -8.30 13.25 -5.35
CA GLN A 129 -7.30 12.21 -5.63
C GLN A 129 -7.32 11.81 -7.11
N GLU A 130 -6.14 11.46 -7.64
CA GLU A 130 -6.04 10.86 -8.97
C GLU A 130 -6.85 9.55 -9.01
N GLN A 131 -7.69 9.41 -10.03
CA GLN A 131 -8.47 8.20 -10.22
C GLN A 131 -7.61 7.09 -10.83
N PRO A 132 -7.86 5.81 -10.50
CA PRO A 132 -7.24 4.67 -11.16
C PRO A 132 -7.34 4.73 -12.68
N GLN A 133 -6.19 4.61 -13.34
CA GLN A 133 -6.07 4.60 -14.79
C GLN A 133 -5.71 3.21 -15.31
N ILE A 134 -6.54 2.68 -16.21
CA ILE A 134 -6.22 1.46 -16.96
C ILE A 134 -5.23 1.84 -18.06
N LEU A 135 -4.06 1.19 -18.07
CA LEU A 135 -3.04 1.48 -19.08
C LEU A 135 -3.42 0.90 -20.45
N ALA A 136 -3.09 1.64 -21.51
CA ALA A 136 -3.27 1.16 -22.89
C ALA A 136 -2.35 -0.03 -23.22
N ARG A 137 -1.17 -0.09 -22.58
CA ARG A 137 -0.21 -1.18 -22.69
C ARG A 137 0.12 -1.70 -21.30
N ASN A 138 0.07 -3.03 -21.13
CA ASN A 138 0.44 -3.67 -19.88
C ASN A 138 1.94 -3.53 -19.61
N GLU A 139 2.25 -3.30 -18.34
CA GLU A 139 3.63 -3.28 -17.84
C GLU A 139 3.95 -4.61 -17.12
N PRO A 140 5.19 -5.10 -17.20
CA PRO A 140 5.58 -6.32 -16.51
C PRO A 140 5.51 -6.15 -14.98
N ILE A 141 5.27 -7.25 -14.27
CA ILE A 141 5.34 -7.27 -12.81
C ILE A 141 6.83 -7.30 -12.42
N PRO A 142 7.31 -6.35 -11.58
CA PRO A 142 8.68 -6.39 -11.08
C PRO A 142 8.95 -7.71 -10.33
N PRO A 143 10.08 -8.40 -10.57
CA PRO A 143 10.36 -9.69 -9.91
C PRO A 143 10.33 -9.61 -8.38
N ASN A 144 10.81 -8.49 -7.81
CA ASN A 144 10.78 -8.19 -6.38
C ASN A 144 9.36 -8.09 -5.79
N ALA A 145 8.33 -7.84 -6.60
CA ALA A 145 6.95 -7.84 -6.14
C ALA A 145 6.32 -9.24 -6.10
N MET A 146 7.02 -10.27 -6.60
CA MET A 146 6.54 -11.66 -6.63
C MET A 146 7.11 -12.52 -5.49
N VAL A 147 7.97 -11.94 -4.64
CA VAL A 147 8.71 -12.64 -3.58
C VAL A 147 8.60 -11.88 -2.28
N LYS A 148 8.54 -12.61 -1.16
CA LYS A 148 8.48 -12.04 0.19
C LYS A 148 9.64 -11.05 0.43
N PRO A 149 9.48 -10.06 1.33
CA PRO A 149 8.30 -9.77 2.17
C PRO A 149 7.15 -9.05 1.44
N ASN A 150 5.97 -8.99 2.07
CA ASN A 150 4.92 -8.05 1.66
C ASN A 150 5.20 -6.65 2.28
N ALA A 151 4.41 -5.65 1.87
CA ALA A 151 4.54 -4.27 2.33
C ALA A 151 4.42 -4.15 3.85
N ASN A 152 3.47 -4.89 4.45
CA ASN A 152 3.21 -4.86 5.88
C ASN A 152 4.34 -5.45 6.73
N ASP A 153 5.08 -6.42 6.20
CA ASP A 153 6.21 -7.05 6.86
C ASP A 153 7.50 -6.24 6.62
N ALA A 154 7.65 -5.59 5.47
CA ALA A 154 8.83 -4.78 5.13
C ALA A 154 8.84 -3.37 5.72
N GLN A 155 7.68 -2.86 6.14
CA GLN A 155 7.59 -1.49 6.66
C GLN A 155 8.30 -1.35 8.01
N VAL A 156 8.89 -0.17 8.21
CA VAL A 156 9.54 0.23 9.46
C VAL A 156 8.97 1.56 9.94
N LEU A 157 8.86 1.73 11.26
CA LEU A 157 8.55 3.03 11.85
C LEU A 157 9.86 3.73 12.19
N MET A 158 10.18 4.81 11.48
CA MET A 158 11.33 5.65 11.77
C MET A 158 10.95 6.87 12.59
N TRP A 159 11.77 7.18 13.59
CA TRP A 159 11.81 8.48 14.23
C TRP A 159 13.02 9.26 13.72
N ARG A 160 12.79 10.47 13.20
CA ARG A 160 13.83 11.41 12.77
C ARG A 160 13.64 12.72 13.55
N PRO A 161 14.39 12.93 14.63
CA PRO A 161 14.32 14.18 15.37
C PRO A 161 14.99 15.31 14.57
N GLU A 162 14.67 16.56 14.91
CA GLU A 162 15.37 17.73 14.36
C GLU A 162 16.86 17.74 14.74
N THR A 163 17.19 17.23 15.92
CA THR A 163 18.56 17.10 16.43
C THR A 163 18.85 15.65 16.84
N GLY A 164 20.04 15.15 16.49
CA GLY A 164 20.47 13.78 16.80
C GLY A 164 20.31 12.80 15.64
N LYS A 165 20.47 11.50 15.94
CA LYS A 165 20.43 10.44 14.93
C LYS A 165 19.01 9.89 14.74
N PRO A 166 18.63 9.51 13.50
CA PRO A 166 17.43 8.70 13.26
C PRO A 166 17.43 7.41 14.08
N VAL A 167 16.24 6.99 14.52
CA VAL A 167 16.04 5.77 15.30
C VAL A 167 14.96 4.92 14.64
N VAL A 168 15.21 3.62 14.53
CA VAL A 168 14.18 2.63 14.17
C VAL A 168 13.35 2.38 15.42
N VAL A 169 12.08 2.77 15.39
CA VAL A 169 11.12 2.57 16.49
C VAL A 169 10.49 1.18 16.41
N ILE A 170 10.07 0.80 15.20
CA ILE A 170 9.52 -0.52 14.91
C ILE A 170 10.32 -1.10 13.75
N PRO A 171 11.05 -2.22 13.94
CA PRO A 171 11.76 -2.90 12.87
C PRO A 171 10.79 -3.63 11.93
N PRO A 172 11.24 -4.06 10.74
CA PRO A 172 10.41 -4.89 9.86
C PRO A 172 10.17 -6.25 10.52
N LYS A 173 9.10 -6.93 10.11
CA LYS A 173 8.85 -8.32 10.49
C LYS A 173 9.78 -9.22 9.67
N LEU A 174 10.58 -10.04 10.36
CA LEU A 174 11.46 -11.03 9.76
C LEU A 174 10.67 -12.21 9.17
#